data_AF-A0A6N9C5U2-F1
#
_entry.id   AF-A0A6N9C5U2-F1
#
_cell.length_a   1.000
_cell.length_b   1.000
_cell.length_c   1.000
_cell.angle_alpha   90.00
_cell.angle_beta   90.00
_cell.angle_gamma   90.00
#
_symmetry.space_group_name_H-M   'P 1'
#
loop_
_entity.id
_entity.type
_entity.pdbx_description
1 polymer ?
#
loop_
_entity_poly.entity_id
_entity_poly.type
_entity_poly.pdbx_seq_one_letter_code
_entity_poly.pdbx_strand_id
1 'polypeptide(L)'
;MDVQAVADRVREEGYAVVPDFLDAPWVSRLCENLAPVFDAIGSRVSKEFGQQTIHTHNLLAKTRAVDEILIDQRLHDLIGAILGPDFQISGVAAMRPAPGDKRQHMHQDDGHYPIPRPHPPFIVNTLIALDPFTAANGATEVVPKSHLWTKRVEQDAETVAVEMPAGALLLWEGALWHRGGGNATADSYRRSINLNFNLAWLKQRENQFIGVPHDVVVGMPTKLQELIGYKLTNFGLGTVDYRNPIETVKARLEGRVGISPEA
;
A
#
# COMPACT_ATOMS: atom_id res chain seq x y z
N MET A 1 -9.88 15.84 10.55
CA MET A 1 -10.20 15.08 9.33
C MET A 1 -11.57 14.44 9.50
N ASP A 2 -12.47 14.62 8.56
CA ASP A 2 -13.78 13.95 8.54
C ASP A 2 -13.63 12.61 7.79
N VAL A 3 -13.57 11.51 8.55
CA VAL A 3 -13.35 10.15 8.01
C VAL A 3 -14.46 9.74 7.06
N GLN A 4 -15.72 10.06 7.40
CA GLN A 4 -16.87 9.63 6.61
C GLN A 4 -16.93 10.38 5.29
N ALA A 5 -16.69 11.69 5.29
CA ALA A 5 -16.64 12.48 4.07
C ALA A 5 -15.54 11.99 3.10
N VAL A 6 -14.37 11.61 3.63
CA VAL A 6 -13.28 11.04 2.81
C VAL A 6 -13.67 9.67 2.26
N ALA A 7 -14.28 8.79 3.07
CA ALA A 7 -14.73 7.49 2.61
C ALA A 7 -15.85 7.59 1.57
N ASP A 8 -16.81 8.51 1.75
CA ASP A 8 -17.87 8.80 0.78
C ASP A 8 -17.27 9.25 -0.55
N ARG A 9 -16.27 10.14 -0.51
CA ARG A 9 -15.54 10.56 -1.71
C ARG A 9 -14.87 9.40 -2.44
N VAL A 10 -14.26 8.47 -1.72
CA VAL A 10 -13.70 7.25 -2.34
C VAL A 10 -14.80 6.38 -2.95
N ARG A 11 -15.95 6.23 -2.31
CA ARG A 11 -17.06 5.44 -2.89
C ARG A 11 -17.63 6.09 -4.16
N GLU A 12 -17.73 7.41 -4.19
CA GLU A 12 -18.30 8.18 -5.31
C GLU A 12 -17.33 8.35 -6.49
N GLU A 13 -16.09 8.78 -6.21
CA GLU A 13 -15.10 9.16 -7.22
C GLU A 13 -14.00 8.10 -7.43
N GLY A 14 -13.87 7.17 -6.48
CA GLY A 14 -12.88 6.09 -6.48
C GLY A 14 -11.58 6.44 -5.74
N TYR A 15 -11.36 7.71 -5.41
CA TYR A 15 -10.17 8.20 -4.72
C TYR A 15 -10.46 9.46 -3.89
N ALA A 16 -9.58 9.74 -2.93
CA ALA A 16 -9.58 10.97 -2.15
C ALA A 16 -8.16 11.37 -1.72
N VAL A 17 -7.97 12.66 -1.45
CA VAL A 17 -6.71 13.22 -0.92
C VAL A 17 -6.98 13.84 0.44
N VAL A 18 -6.12 13.53 1.41
CA VAL A 18 -6.02 14.19 2.71
C VAL A 18 -4.73 15.01 2.71
N PRO A 19 -4.81 16.34 2.47
CA PRO A 19 -3.62 17.16 2.18
C PRO A 19 -2.69 17.37 3.39
N ASP A 20 -3.21 17.21 4.62
CA ASP A 20 -2.56 17.52 5.89
C ASP A 20 -2.39 16.27 6.77
N PHE A 21 -2.18 15.10 6.15
CA PHE A 21 -2.06 13.84 6.89
C PHE A 21 -0.80 13.78 7.77
N LEU A 22 0.36 14.16 7.22
CA LEU A 22 1.62 14.33 7.94
C LEU A 22 2.11 15.79 7.86
N ASP A 23 2.69 16.27 8.95
CA ASP A 23 3.35 17.57 8.98
C ASP A 23 4.80 17.52 8.46
N ALA A 24 5.39 18.70 8.23
CA ALA A 24 6.74 18.80 7.69
C ALA A 24 7.82 18.12 8.56
N PRO A 25 7.81 18.24 9.91
CA PRO A 25 8.72 17.49 10.77
C PRO A 25 8.61 15.96 10.60
N TRP A 26 7.39 15.44 10.46
CA TRP A 26 7.18 14.02 10.17
C TRP A 26 7.77 13.60 8.84
N VAL A 27 7.51 14.38 7.78
CA VAL A 27 8.04 14.10 6.43
C VAL A 27 9.58 14.13 6.44
N SER A 28 10.21 15.09 7.12
CA SER A 28 11.67 15.16 7.24
C SER A 28 12.23 13.90 7.90
N ARG A 29 11.66 13.51 9.06
CA ARG A 29 12.08 12.31 9.80
C ARG A 29 11.95 11.04 8.96
N LEU A 30 10.87 10.92 8.20
CA LEU A 30 10.67 9.78 7.29
C LEU A 30 11.70 9.76 6.17
N CYS A 31 11.96 10.91 5.54
CA CYS A 31 12.97 11.04 4.49
C CYS A 31 14.36 10.65 4.99
N GLU A 32 14.75 11.09 6.20
CA GLU A 32 16.02 10.74 6.84
C GLU A 32 16.11 9.23 7.11
N ASN A 33 15.09 8.66 7.77
CA ASN A 33 15.08 7.23 8.13
C ASN A 33 14.96 6.28 6.93
N LEU A 34 14.43 6.77 5.80
CA LEU A 34 14.31 6.01 4.56
C LEU A 34 15.42 6.34 3.56
N ALA A 35 16.37 7.23 3.87
CA ALA A 35 17.46 7.57 2.96
C ALA A 35 18.22 6.33 2.45
N PRO A 36 18.61 5.35 3.30
CA PRO A 36 19.28 4.14 2.80
C PRO A 36 18.41 3.29 1.85
N VAL A 37 17.10 3.28 2.08
CA VAL A 37 16.14 2.58 1.20
C VAL A 37 16.07 3.29 -0.14
N PHE A 38 15.94 4.62 -0.13
CA PHE A 38 15.86 5.43 -1.35
C PHE A 38 17.16 5.38 -2.15
N ASP A 39 18.32 5.44 -1.50
CA ASP A 39 19.63 5.38 -2.16
C ASP A 39 19.85 4.06 -2.90
N ALA A 40 19.26 2.97 -2.40
CA ALA A 40 19.27 1.67 -3.06
C ALA A 40 18.28 1.54 -4.23
N ILE A 41 17.32 2.48 -4.41
CA ILE A 41 16.35 2.46 -5.50
C ILE A 41 17.00 2.94 -6.80
N GLY A 42 17.11 2.04 -7.79
CA GLY A 42 17.50 2.37 -9.15
C GLY A 42 16.32 2.46 -10.12
N SER A 43 16.62 2.75 -11.39
CA SER A 43 15.70 2.59 -12.51
C SER A 43 16.09 1.41 -13.39
N ARG A 44 15.10 0.77 -14.01
CA ARG A 44 15.27 -0.19 -15.10
C ARG A 44 14.91 0.48 -16.42
N VAL A 45 15.54 0.07 -17.50
CA VAL A 45 15.20 0.53 -18.86
C VAL A 45 14.85 -0.68 -19.71
N SER A 46 13.68 -0.67 -20.34
CA SER A 46 13.29 -1.69 -21.33
C SER A 46 12.81 -1.05 -22.63
N LYS A 47 12.84 -1.82 -23.73
CA LYS A 47 12.30 -1.36 -25.02
C LYS A 47 10.78 -1.13 -24.96
N GLU A 48 10.08 -1.92 -24.16
CA GLU A 48 8.62 -1.90 -24.07
C GLU A 48 8.09 -0.78 -23.15
N PHE A 49 8.76 -0.56 -22.02
CA PHE A 49 8.26 0.33 -20.96
C PHE A 49 9.10 1.60 -20.77
N GLY A 50 10.22 1.72 -21.49
CA GLY A 50 11.19 2.80 -21.29
C GLY A 50 11.86 2.72 -19.92
N GLN A 51 12.31 3.88 -19.42
CA GLN A 51 12.85 4.01 -18.08
C GLN A 51 11.72 3.95 -17.04
N GLN A 52 11.84 3.09 -16.05
CA GLN A 52 10.91 2.99 -14.93
C GLN A 52 11.67 2.75 -13.63
N THR A 53 11.23 3.38 -12.55
CA THR A 53 11.72 3.10 -11.20
C THR A 53 11.51 1.64 -10.81
N ILE A 54 12.50 1.07 -10.12
CA ILE A 54 12.37 -0.21 -9.43
C ILE A 54 11.85 0.07 -8.02
N HIS A 55 10.59 -0.28 -7.74
CA HIS A 55 10.03 -0.08 -6.41
C HIS A 55 10.71 -1.01 -5.39
N THR A 56 10.95 -0.53 -4.18
CA THR A 56 11.41 -1.37 -3.08
C THR A 56 10.22 -2.01 -2.38
N HIS A 57 9.85 -3.20 -2.85
CA HIS A 57 8.87 -4.09 -2.22
C HIS A 57 9.37 -4.68 -0.90
N ASN A 58 8.49 -5.32 -0.14
CA ASN A 58 8.79 -5.98 1.13
C ASN A 58 9.57 -5.05 2.08
N LEU A 59 9.03 -3.83 2.28
CA LEU A 59 9.70 -2.78 3.05
C LEU A 59 9.81 -3.12 4.54
N LEU A 60 8.84 -3.88 5.07
CA LEU A 60 8.79 -4.31 6.48
C LEU A 60 9.92 -5.25 6.89
N ALA A 61 10.55 -5.92 5.93
CA ALA A 61 11.77 -6.70 6.16
C ALA A 61 13.05 -5.85 6.16
N LYS A 62 12.97 -4.57 5.77
CA LYS A 62 14.14 -3.70 5.51
C LYS A 62 14.26 -2.52 6.45
N THR A 63 13.14 -2.03 6.98
CA THR A 63 13.12 -0.83 7.83
C THR A 63 11.89 -0.81 8.73
N ARG A 64 12.01 -0.12 9.86
CA ARG A 64 10.92 0.15 10.81
C ARG A 64 10.39 1.59 10.72
N ALA A 65 10.92 2.38 9.79
CA ALA A 65 10.59 3.80 9.64
C ALA A 65 9.10 4.07 9.37
N VAL A 66 8.36 3.07 8.88
CA VAL A 66 6.94 3.19 8.49
C VAL A 66 5.98 2.56 9.49
N ASP A 67 6.48 1.95 10.56
CA ASP A 67 5.66 1.22 11.53
C ASP A 67 4.61 2.12 12.18
N GLU A 68 5.04 3.29 12.67
CA GLU A 68 4.18 4.25 13.36
C GLU A 68 3.02 4.72 12.46
N ILE A 69 3.27 4.85 11.15
CA ILE A 69 2.23 5.19 10.16
C ILE A 69 1.27 4.02 9.96
N LEU A 70 1.82 2.80 9.83
CA LEU A 70 1.02 1.60 9.59
C LEU A 70 0.08 1.25 10.74
N ILE A 71 0.33 1.75 11.95
CA ILE A 71 -0.55 1.60 13.11
C ILE A 71 -1.25 2.90 13.51
N ASP A 72 -1.18 3.96 12.69
CA ASP A 72 -1.89 5.22 12.92
C ASP A 72 -3.40 5.01 12.86
N GLN A 73 -4.10 5.39 13.94
CA GLN A 73 -5.54 5.21 14.06
C GLN A 73 -6.31 5.97 12.97
N ARG A 74 -5.84 7.15 12.55
CA ARG A 74 -6.48 7.95 11.48
C ARG A 74 -6.45 7.20 10.16
N LEU A 75 -5.34 6.52 9.87
CA LEU A 75 -5.23 5.66 8.68
C LEU A 75 -6.21 4.49 8.80
N HIS A 76 -6.25 3.81 9.95
CA HIS A 76 -7.14 2.66 10.15
C HIS A 76 -8.62 3.03 10.07
N ASP A 77 -9.01 4.19 10.60
CA ASP A 77 -10.38 4.69 10.51
C ASP A 77 -10.80 4.91 9.06
N LEU A 78 -9.90 5.48 8.24
CA LEU A 78 -10.13 5.65 6.80
C LEU A 78 -10.27 4.30 6.08
N ILE A 79 -9.34 3.37 6.30
CA ILE A 79 -9.39 2.04 5.68
C ILE A 79 -10.64 1.29 6.13
N GLY A 80 -10.95 1.32 7.42
CA GLY A 80 -12.10 0.66 8.02
C GLY A 80 -13.44 1.22 7.52
N ALA A 81 -13.52 2.52 7.27
CA ALA A 81 -14.72 3.14 6.69
C ALA A 81 -14.97 2.69 5.23
N ILE A 82 -13.94 2.21 4.52
CA ILE A 82 -14.06 1.78 3.11
C ILE A 82 -14.19 0.26 3.00
N LEU A 83 -13.32 -0.51 3.68
CA LEU A 83 -13.27 -1.97 3.59
C LEU A 83 -14.10 -2.68 4.68
N GLY A 84 -14.45 -1.98 5.76
CA GLY A 84 -14.97 -2.60 6.98
C GLY A 84 -13.86 -2.99 7.98
N PRO A 85 -14.22 -3.64 9.09
CA PRO A 85 -13.33 -3.80 10.24
C PRO A 85 -12.16 -4.78 10.01
N ASP A 86 -12.32 -5.73 9.09
CA ASP A 86 -11.39 -6.85 8.89
C ASP A 86 -10.51 -6.65 7.65
N PHE A 87 -9.50 -5.80 7.78
CA PHE A 87 -8.46 -5.58 6.77
C PHE A 87 -7.07 -6.00 7.27
N GLN A 88 -6.13 -6.11 6.33
CA GLN A 88 -4.71 -6.37 6.57
C GLN A 88 -3.86 -5.64 5.52
N ILE A 89 -2.55 -5.55 5.77
CA ILE A 89 -1.56 -5.03 4.83
C ILE A 89 -1.34 -6.09 3.75
N SER A 90 -1.59 -5.73 2.50
CA SER A 90 -1.32 -6.56 1.33
C SER A 90 0.11 -6.39 0.81
N GLY A 91 0.72 -5.22 1.00
CA GLY A 91 2.12 -4.96 0.67
C GLY A 91 2.54 -3.53 0.97
N VAL A 92 3.85 -3.32 1.15
CA VAL A 92 4.41 -2.00 1.45
C VAL A 92 5.63 -1.76 0.56
N ALA A 93 5.62 -0.63 -0.16
CA ALA A 93 6.70 -0.28 -1.06
C ALA A 93 7.14 1.18 -0.92
N ALA A 94 8.45 1.41 -1.04
CA ALA A 94 9.00 2.74 -1.27
C ALA A 94 9.23 2.96 -2.76
N MET A 95 8.93 4.17 -3.24
CA MET A 95 9.03 4.55 -4.64
C MET A 95 9.80 5.86 -4.78
N ARG A 96 10.65 5.94 -5.80
CA ARG A 96 11.43 7.15 -6.16
C ARG A 96 11.53 7.37 -7.68
N PRO A 97 10.42 7.62 -8.40
CA PRO A 97 10.41 8.09 -9.78
C PRO A 97 11.52 9.10 -10.08
N ALA A 98 12.45 8.72 -10.96
CA ALA A 98 13.57 9.54 -11.38
C ALA A 98 13.21 10.46 -12.55
N PRO A 99 13.94 11.57 -12.78
CA PRO A 99 13.84 12.35 -14.01
C PRO A 99 13.86 11.46 -15.27
N GLY A 100 12.87 11.64 -16.15
CA GLY A 100 12.72 10.88 -17.39
C GLY A 100 11.96 9.56 -17.28
N ASP A 101 11.61 9.11 -16.07
CA ASP A 101 10.78 7.91 -15.88
C ASP A 101 9.47 8.02 -16.65
N LYS A 102 9.12 6.96 -17.38
CA LYS A 102 7.89 6.88 -18.17
C LYS A 102 6.71 6.52 -17.28
N ARG A 103 5.53 7.02 -17.68
CA ARG A 103 4.26 6.66 -17.04
C ARG A 103 4.06 5.14 -17.11
N GLN A 104 3.41 4.59 -16.09
CA GLN A 104 3.01 3.19 -16.07
C GLN A 104 1.85 2.94 -17.04
N HIS A 105 1.57 1.67 -17.30
CA HIS A 105 0.33 1.29 -17.95
C HIS A 105 -0.87 1.52 -17.04
N MET A 106 -2.01 1.84 -17.63
CA MET A 106 -3.28 1.85 -16.91
C MET A 106 -3.57 0.45 -16.37
N HIS A 107 -3.85 0.38 -15.07
CA HIS A 107 -4.13 -0.86 -14.34
C HIS A 107 -5.11 -0.62 -13.19
N GLN A 108 -5.55 -1.74 -12.59
CA GLN A 108 -6.35 -1.80 -11.38
C GLN A 108 -5.58 -2.64 -10.37
N ASP A 109 -5.55 -2.23 -9.11
CA ASP A 109 -4.75 -2.89 -8.08
C ASP A 109 -5.33 -4.23 -7.63
N ASP A 110 -6.64 -4.43 -7.82
CA ASP A 110 -7.35 -5.69 -7.56
C ASP A 110 -7.54 -6.57 -8.80
N GLY A 111 -6.94 -6.19 -9.94
CA GLY A 111 -7.06 -6.90 -11.22
C GLY A 111 -6.68 -8.37 -11.19
N HIS A 112 -5.92 -8.81 -10.18
CA HIS A 112 -5.53 -10.21 -9.97
C HIS A 112 -6.62 -11.07 -9.31
N TYR A 113 -7.66 -10.47 -8.73
CA TYR A 113 -8.81 -11.22 -8.22
C TYR A 113 -9.82 -11.45 -9.35
N PRO A 114 -10.20 -12.71 -9.66
CA PRO A 114 -11.07 -13.04 -10.79
C PRO A 114 -12.55 -12.79 -10.47
N ILE A 115 -12.89 -11.60 -9.98
CA ILE A 115 -14.25 -11.20 -9.59
C ILE A 115 -14.82 -10.23 -10.64
N PRO A 116 -16.04 -10.48 -11.16
CA PRO A 116 -16.70 -9.55 -12.06
C PRO A 116 -16.91 -8.16 -11.45
N ARG A 117 -16.77 -7.11 -12.26
CA ARG A 117 -17.01 -5.72 -11.87
C ARG A 117 -18.42 -5.26 -12.29
N PRO A 118 -19.01 -4.26 -11.62
CA PRO A 118 -18.53 -3.68 -10.36
C PRO A 118 -18.71 -4.67 -9.20
N HIS A 119 -17.87 -4.55 -8.17
CA HIS A 119 -17.95 -5.35 -6.95
C HIS A 119 -17.66 -4.45 -5.73
N PRO A 120 -17.97 -4.89 -4.50
CA PRO A 120 -17.54 -4.19 -3.29
C PRO A 120 -16.01 -3.99 -3.26
N PRO A 121 -15.51 -2.99 -2.52
CA PRO A 121 -14.08 -2.73 -2.45
C PRO A 121 -13.36 -3.89 -1.74
N PHE A 122 -12.32 -4.43 -2.38
CA PHE A 122 -11.48 -5.50 -1.82
C PHE A 122 -10.11 -5.01 -1.38
N ILE A 123 -9.67 -3.92 -2.00
CA ILE A 123 -8.39 -3.27 -1.78
C ILE A 123 -8.65 -1.78 -1.59
N VAL A 124 -7.96 -1.19 -0.63
CA VAL A 124 -7.71 0.25 -0.60
C VAL A 124 -6.21 0.43 -0.62
N ASN A 125 -5.74 1.09 -1.67
CA ASN A 125 -4.35 1.48 -1.73
C ASN A 125 -4.20 2.89 -1.17
N THR A 126 -3.08 3.13 -0.52
CA THR A 126 -2.75 4.45 0.01
C THR A 126 -1.32 4.81 -0.35
N LEU A 127 -1.09 6.09 -0.57
CA LEU A 127 0.21 6.64 -0.93
C LEU A 127 0.43 7.92 -0.14
N ILE A 128 1.57 7.98 0.56
CA ILE A 128 2.03 9.18 1.24
C ILE A 128 3.08 9.85 0.36
N ALA A 129 2.82 11.11 0.00
CA ALA A 129 3.77 11.96 -0.71
C ALA A 129 4.90 12.39 0.23
N LEU A 130 6.15 12.09 -0.12
CA LEU A 130 7.33 12.63 0.60
C LEU A 130 7.93 13.86 -0.09
N ASP A 131 7.61 14.03 -1.37
CA ASP A 131 7.85 15.24 -2.16
C ASP A 131 6.51 15.73 -2.72
N PRO A 132 6.34 17.01 -3.08
CA PRO A 132 5.13 17.49 -3.75
C PRO A 132 4.87 16.71 -5.04
N PHE A 133 3.62 16.32 -5.27
CA PHE A 133 3.18 15.69 -6.52
C PHE A 133 2.58 16.75 -7.43
N THR A 134 3.09 16.79 -8.65
CA THR A 134 2.65 17.70 -9.72
C THR A 134 2.48 16.90 -11.00
N ALA A 135 1.71 17.41 -11.96
CA ALA A 135 1.60 16.78 -13.28
C ALA A 135 2.98 16.65 -13.95
N ALA A 136 3.88 17.62 -13.74
CA ALA A 136 5.21 17.63 -14.34
C ALA A 136 6.15 16.55 -13.79
N ASN A 137 6.13 16.28 -12.47
CA ASN A 137 6.96 15.25 -11.85
C ASN A 137 6.29 13.87 -11.76
N GLY A 138 5.16 13.71 -12.45
CA GLY A 138 4.50 12.42 -12.65
C GLY A 138 3.59 12.02 -11.51
N ALA A 139 2.81 12.95 -10.94
CA ALA A 139 1.70 12.65 -10.03
C ALA A 139 0.87 11.44 -10.51
N THR A 140 0.31 10.68 -9.55
CA THR A 140 -0.56 9.55 -9.89
C THR A 140 -1.72 10.03 -10.75
N GLU A 141 -1.98 9.32 -11.83
CA GLU A 141 -3.05 9.62 -12.77
C GLU A 141 -4.21 8.65 -12.55
N VAL A 142 -5.43 9.16 -12.43
CA VAL A 142 -6.64 8.37 -12.20
C VAL A 142 -7.68 8.61 -13.28
N VAL A 143 -8.54 7.62 -13.51
CA VAL A 143 -9.79 7.80 -14.28
C VAL A 143 -10.94 7.81 -13.27
N PRO A 144 -11.47 8.98 -12.87
CA PRO A 144 -12.53 9.06 -11.86
C PRO A 144 -13.73 8.17 -12.19
N LYS A 145 -14.33 7.58 -11.15
CA LYS A 145 -15.52 6.70 -11.24
C LYS A 145 -15.33 5.39 -11.98
N SER A 146 -14.13 5.11 -12.50
CA SER A 146 -13.89 3.94 -13.33
C SER A 146 -13.96 2.62 -12.57
N HIS A 147 -13.94 2.66 -11.23
CA HIS A 147 -14.22 1.52 -10.36
C HIS A 147 -15.66 1.00 -10.48
N LEU A 148 -16.59 1.86 -10.90
CA LEU A 148 -18.00 1.50 -11.12
C LEU A 148 -18.25 0.91 -12.51
N TRP A 149 -17.23 0.84 -13.37
CA TRP A 149 -17.37 0.44 -14.77
C TRP A 149 -17.15 -1.05 -14.95
N THR A 150 -17.86 -1.62 -15.93
CA THR A 150 -17.63 -2.99 -16.41
C THR A 150 -16.63 -3.05 -17.56
N LYS A 151 -16.46 -1.93 -18.28
CA LYS A 151 -15.55 -1.82 -19.42
C LYS A 151 -14.11 -1.58 -18.98
N ARG A 152 -13.17 -2.09 -19.77
CA ARG A 152 -11.75 -1.76 -19.64
C ARG A 152 -11.50 -0.31 -20.02
N VAL A 153 -10.45 0.28 -19.45
CA VAL A 153 -9.92 1.59 -19.85
C VAL A 153 -8.76 1.39 -20.83
N GLU A 154 -8.81 2.13 -21.94
CA GLU A 154 -7.74 2.18 -22.94
C GLU A 154 -6.52 2.92 -22.39
N GLN A 155 -5.33 2.62 -22.92
CA GLN A 155 -4.07 3.18 -22.39
C GLN A 155 -3.91 4.69 -22.64
N ASP A 156 -4.66 5.24 -23.58
CA ASP A 156 -4.70 6.66 -23.98
C ASP A 156 -5.93 7.40 -23.45
N ALA A 157 -6.71 6.79 -22.56
CA ALA A 157 -7.85 7.44 -21.92
C ALA A 157 -7.43 8.74 -21.20
N GLU A 158 -8.36 9.70 -21.16
CA GLU A 158 -8.20 10.92 -20.38
C GLU A 158 -8.10 10.60 -18.89
N THR A 159 -7.13 11.21 -18.22
CA THR A 159 -6.84 11.00 -16.80
C THR A 159 -6.76 12.33 -16.06
N VAL A 160 -6.94 12.28 -14.75
CA VAL A 160 -6.68 13.39 -13.83
C VAL A 160 -5.38 13.12 -13.09
N ALA A 161 -4.42 14.04 -13.18
CA ALA A 161 -3.22 14.01 -12.34
C ALA A 161 -3.57 14.48 -10.92
N VAL A 162 -3.33 13.64 -9.92
CA VAL A 162 -3.63 13.94 -8.53
C VAL A 162 -2.46 14.70 -7.90
N GLU A 163 -2.48 16.02 -8.09
CA GLU A 163 -1.50 16.93 -7.48
C GLU A 163 -1.78 17.11 -5.98
N MET A 164 -0.73 17.06 -5.16
CA MET A 164 -0.84 17.16 -3.71
C MET A 164 0.49 17.59 -3.06
N PRO A 165 0.47 18.25 -1.89
CA PRO A 165 1.69 18.64 -1.19
C PRO A 165 2.41 17.43 -0.58
N ALA A 166 3.68 17.61 -0.20
CA ALA A 166 4.38 16.64 0.63
C ALA A 166 3.66 16.49 1.98
N GLY A 167 3.58 15.26 2.49
CA GLY A 167 2.83 14.89 3.69
C GLY A 167 1.37 14.52 3.42
N ALA A 168 0.84 14.78 2.22
CA ALA A 168 -0.50 14.37 1.85
C ALA A 168 -0.63 12.85 1.71
N LEU A 169 -1.80 12.34 2.07
CA LEU A 169 -2.23 10.96 1.85
C LEU A 169 -3.22 10.92 0.68
N LEU A 170 -2.86 10.20 -0.37
CA LEU A 170 -3.78 9.78 -1.43
C LEU A 170 -4.28 8.38 -1.09
N LEU A 171 -5.58 8.14 -1.18
CA LEU A 171 -6.18 6.82 -1.06
C LEU A 171 -7.13 6.56 -2.21
N TRP A 172 -7.14 5.34 -2.72
CA TRP A 172 -8.02 4.92 -3.81
C TRP A 172 -8.47 3.47 -3.66
N GLU A 173 -9.62 3.20 -4.25
CA GLU A 173 -10.23 1.88 -4.29
C GLU A 173 -9.56 1.00 -5.36
N GLY A 174 -9.41 -0.29 -5.07
CA GLY A 174 -8.65 -1.24 -5.89
C GLY A 174 -9.10 -1.35 -7.33
N ALA A 175 -10.41 -1.19 -7.59
CA ALA A 175 -10.97 -1.26 -8.94
C ALA A 175 -10.81 0.05 -9.73
N LEU A 176 -10.30 1.12 -9.11
CA LEU A 176 -10.07 2.38 -9.83
C LEU A 176 -8.95 2.20 -10.86
N TRP A 177 -9.25 2.51 -12.11
CA TRP A 177 -8.22 2.59 -13.15
C TRP A 177 -7.30 3.76 -12.86
N HIS A 178 -6.01 3.45 -12.71
CA HIS A 178 -4.98 4.45 -12.45
C HIS A 178 -3.64 4.03 -13.08
N ARG A 179 -2.66 4.94 -13.03
CA ARG A 179 -1.25 4.68 -13.34
C ARG A 179 -0.35 5.66 -12.59
N GLY A 180 0.88 5.26 -12.31
CA GLY A 180 1.93 6.24 -11.98
C GLY A 180 2.21 7.13 -13.19
N GLY A 181 2.16 8.45 -12.99
CA GLY A 181 2.53 9.43 -14.01
C GLY A 181 4.02 9.37 -14.36
N GLY A 182 4.35 9.87 -15.55
CA GLY A 182 5.74 9.98 -16.00
C GLY A 182 6.40 11.22 -15.42
N ASN A 183 7.65 11.08 -14.96
CA ASN A 183 8.40 12.22 -14.45
C ASN A 183 9.11 12.94 -15.60
N ALA A 184 8.54 14.06 -16.03
CA ALA A 184 9.05 14.87 -17.14
C ALA A 184 10.04 15.97 -16.69
N THR A 185 10.35 16.06 -15.40
CA THR A 185 11.32 17.03 -14.89
C THR A 185 12.75 16.63 -15.25
N ALA A 186 13.67 17.60 -15.17
CA ALA A 186 15.08 17.40 -15.49
C ALA A 186 15.91 16.89 -14.30
N ASP A 187 15.53 17.26 -13.08
CA ASP A 187 16.40 17.18 -11.90
C ASP A 187 15.67 16.81 -10.59
N SER A 188 14.36 16.53 -10.63
CA SER A 188 13.58 16.21 -9.45
C SER A 188 13.20 14.73 -9.38
N TYR A 189 13.52 14.09 -8.26
CA TYR A 189 12.94 12.79 -7.90
C TYR A 189 11.60 13.00 -7.18
N ARG A 190 10.67 12.06 -7.36
CA ARG A 190 9.37 12.07 -6.65
C ARG A 190 9.29 10.88 -5.70
N ARG A 191 9.52 11.09 -4.40
CA ARG A 191 9.48 10.03 -3.40
C ARG A 191 8.08 9.84 -2.82
N SER A 192 7.74 8.58 -2.56
CA SER A 192 6.52 8.22 -1.84
C SER A 192 6.64 6.85 -1.18
N ILE A 193 5.72 6.61 -0.26
CA ILE A 193 5.51 5.31 0.38
C ILE A 193 4.11 4.85 0.03
N ASN A 194 3.98 3.65 -0.52
CA ASN A 194 2.71 3.04 -0.84
C ASN A 194 2.38 1.96 0.21
N LEU A 195 1.25 2.10 0.89
CA LEU A 195 0.71 1.16 1.89
C LEU A 195 -0.58 0.57 1.32
N ASN A 196 -0.52 -0.68 0.88
CA ASN A 196 -1.65 -1.36 0.27
C ASN A 196 -2.39 -2.20 1.32
N PHE A 197 -3.71 -2.03 1.43
CA PHE A 197 -4.56 -2.81 2.32
C PHE A 197 -5.55 -3.65 1.52
N ASN A 198 -5.85 -4.85 1.99
CA ASN A 198 -6.93 -5.67 1.46
C ASN A 198 -7.77 -6.26 2.58
N LEU A 199 -8.94 -6.80 2.24
CA LEU A 199 -9.74 -7.59 3.18
C LEU A 199 -8.91 -8.75 3.74
N ALA A 200 -8.98 -8.97 5.04
CA ALA A 200 -8.08 -9.88 5.74
C ALA A 200 -8.27 -11.36 5.33
N TRP A 201 -9.41 -11.69 4.72
CA TRP A 201 -9.71 -13.03 4.18
C TRP A 201 -9.24 -13.22 2.73
N LEU A 202 -8.65 -12.20 2.10
CA LEU A 202 -8.03 -12.28 0.78
C LEU A 202 -6.51 -12.48 0.86
N LYS A 203 -5.94 -13.19 -0.11
CA LYS A 203 -4.49 -13.35 -0.21
C LYS A 203 -3.80 -12.01 -0.45
N GLN A 204 -2.80 -11.69 0.39
CA GLN A 204 -1.92 -10.53 0.26
C GLN A 204 -1.08 -10.60 -1.03
N ARG A 205 -0.73 -9.43 -1.60
CA ARG A 205 0.17 -9.33 -2.75
C ARG A 205 1.60 -9.76 -2.40
N GLU A 206 2.09 -9.34 -1.24
CA GLU A 206 3.36 -9.77 -0.67
C GLU A 206 3.10 -10.88 0.36
N ASN A 207 3.84 -11.98 0.29
CA ASN A 207 3.70 -13.07 1.25
C ASN A 207 4.43 -12.73 2.56
N GLN A 208 3.74 -12.05 3.48
CA GLN A 208 4.33 -11.55 4.71
C GLN A 208 4.81 -12.66 5.65
N PHE A 209 4.19 -13.85 5.61
CA PHE A 209 4.55 -15.00 6.46
C PHE A 209 5.98 -15.53 6.25
N ILE A 210 6.56 -15.26 5.08
CA ILE A 210 7.94 -15.64 4.72
C ILE A 210 8.79 -14.45 4.29
N GLY A 211 8.16 -13.36 3.84
CA GLY A 211 8.85 -12.16 3.38
C GLY A 211 9.49 -11.39 4.53
N VAL A 212 8.88 -11.43 5.71
CA VAL A 212 9.43 -10.84 6.93
C VAL A 212 9.98 -11.96 7.82
N PRO A 213 11.26 -11.90 8.23
CA PRO A 213 11.84 -12.88 9.14
C PRO A 213 11.05 -12.99 10.45
N HIS A 214 10.89 -14.21 10.96
CA HIS A 214 10.03 -14.49 12.12
C HIS A 214 10.51 -13.81 13.41
N ASP A 215 11.82 -13.69 13.60
CA ASP A 215 12.44 -12.92 14.69
C ASP A 215 12.11 -11.42 14.60
N VAL A 216 12.05 -10.88 13.37
CA VAL A 216 11.60 -9.50 13.13
C VAL A 216 10.11 -9.34 13.40
N VAL A 217 9.28 -10.31 13.01
CA VAL A 217 7.82 -10.32 13.26
C VAL A 217 7.53 -10.27 14.76
N VAL A 218 8.14 -11.15 15.56
CA VAL A 218 7.88 -11.19 17.01
C VAL A 218 8.32 -9.92 17.73
N GLY A 219 9.29 -9.18 17.17
CA GLY A 219 9.71 -7.86 17.66
C GLY A 219 8.83 -6.70 17.23
N MET A 220 7.84 -6.90 16.34
CA MET A 220 6.91 -5.84 15.94
C MET A 220 5.91 -5.50 17.04
N PRO A 221 5.32 -4.30 17.03
CA PRO A 221 4.11 -4.03 17.80
C PRO A 221 3.01 -5.05 17.48
N THR A 222 2.26 -5.52 18.48
CA THR A 222 1.20 -6.53 18.30
C THR A 222 0.24 -6.19 17.17
N LYS A 223 -0.20 -4.92 17.10
CA LYS A 223 -1.09 -4.44 16.03
C LYS A 223 -0.49 -4.64 14.63
N LEU A 224 0.82 -4.46 14.48
CA LEU A 224 1.49 -4.64 13.20
C LEU A 224 1.64 -6.14 12.86
N GLN A 225 1.89 -7.00 13.85
CA GLN A 225 1.87 -8.46 13.67
C GLN A 225 0.52 -8.91 13.11
N GLU A 226 -0.57 -8.42 13.73
CA GLU A 226 -1.94 -8.67 13.28
C GLU A 226 -2.19 -8.15 11.86
N LEU A 227 -1.75 -6.92 11.56
CA LEU A 227 -1.95 -6.29 10.25
C LEU A 227 -1.20 -6.98 9.11
N ILE A 228 -0.06 -7.63 9.37
CA ILE A 228 0.65 -8.38 8.32
C ILE A 228 0.16 -9.83 8.18
N GLY A 229 -0.92 -10.21 8.89
CA GLY A 229 -1.58 -11.50 8.73
C GLY A 229 -1.40 -12.47 9.90
N TYR A 230 -0.66 -12.11 10.95
CA TYR A 230 -0.55 -12.93 12.17
C TYR A 230 -1.73 -12.72 13.12
N LYS A 231 -2.95 -12.84 12.59
CA LYS A 231 -4.20 -12.81 13.34
C LYS A 231 -5.17 -13.85 12.78
N LEU A 232 -6.14 -14.23 13.61
CA LEU A 232 -7.32 -14.92 13.12
C LEU A 232 -8.23 -13.92 12.42
N THR A 233 -8.85 -14.34 11.30
CA THR A 233 -9.80 -13.53 10.54
C THR A 233 -11.07 -14.33 10.29
N ASN A 234 -12.24 -13.70 10.35
CA ASN A 234 -13.53 -14.37 10.23
C ASN A 234 -13.61 -15.61 11.14
N PHE A 235 -14.48 -16.57 10.82
CA PHE A 235 -14.69 -17.83 11.56
C PHE A 235 -13.47 -18.78 11.58
N GLY A 236 -12.28 -18.30 11.97
CA GLY A 236 -11.06 -19.08 12.18
C GLY A 236 -10.04 -19.09 11.03
N LEU A 237 -10.18 -18.24 10.01
CA LEU A 237 -9.18 -18.17 8.92
C LEU A 237 -7.82 -17.72 9.46
N GLY A 238 -6.75 -18.32 8.93
CA GLY A 238 -5.37 -18.05 9.33
C GLY A 238 -4.90 -18.82 10.57
N THR A 239 -5.71 -19.72 11.12
CA THR A 239 -5.31 -20.55 12.26
C THR A 239 -4.18 -21.53 11.93
N VAL A 240 -3.38 -21.86 12.95
CA VAL A 240 -2.43 -22.96 12.94
C VAL A 240 -2.70 -23.84 14.16
N ASP A 241 -3.13 -25.08 13.94
CA ASP A 241 -3.51 -26.03 15.01
C ASP A 241 -4.47 -25.39 16.03
N TYR A 242 -5.56 -24.79 15.56
CA TYR A 242 -6.58 -24.07 16.36
C TYR A 242 -6.05 -22.87 17.18
N ARG A 243 -4.83 -22.40 16.92
CA ARG A 243 -4.21 -21.26 17.60
C ARG A 243 -4.01 -20.08 16.66
N ASN A 244 -3.73 -18.91 17.26
CA ASN A 244 -3.27 -17.74 16.52
C ASN A 244 -1.89 -18.03 15.92
N PRO A 245 -1.65 -17.75 14.63
CA PRO A 245 -0.38 -18.04 13.96
C PRO A 245 0.85 -17.41 14.64
N ILE A 246 0.72 -16.29 15.35
CA ILE A 246 1.86 -15.69 16.06
C ILE A 246 2.40 -16.59 17.18
N GLU A 247 1.53 -17.36 17.84
CA GLU A 247 1.93 -18.25 18.93
C GLU A 247 2.74 -19.43 18.40
N THR A 248 2.42 -19.91 17.19
CA THR A 248 3.24 -20.91 16.50
C THR A 248 4.63 -20.37 16.17
N VAL A 249 4.73 -19.11 15.74
CA VAL A 249 6.04 -18.49 15.45
C VAL A 249 6.89 -18.40 16.71
N LYS A 250 6.32 -17.88 17.81
CA LYS A 250 7.01 -17.78 19.11
C LYS A 250 7.50 -19.16 19.58
N ALA A 251 6.63 -20.17 19.55
CA ALA A 251 6.98 -21.53 19.93
C ALA A 251 8.14 -22.10 19.10
N ARG A 252 8.15 -21.88 17.77
CA ARG A 252 9.23 -22.31 16.89
C ARG A 252 10.56 -21.64 17.22
N LEU A 253 10.56 -20.33 17.50
CA LEU A 253 11.77 -19.60 17.89
C LEU A 253 12.34 -20.09 19.22
N GLU A 254 11.50 -20.63 20.10
CA GLU A 254 11.91 -21.28 21.35
C GLU A 254 12.28 -22.77 21.18
N GLY A 255 12.29 -23.30 19.96
CA GLY A 255 12.59 -24.72 19.68
C GLY A 255 11.44 -25.69 19.97
N ARG A 256 10.24 -25.19 20.30
CA ARG A 256 9.04 -26.01 20.53
C ARG A 256 8.40 -26.34 19.16
N VAL A 257 8.84 -27.44 18.55
CA VAL A 257 8.35 -27.94 17.25
C VAL A 257 7.48 -29.19 17.45
N GLY A 258 6.25 -29.18 16.91
CA GLY A 258 5.36 -30.36 16.91
C GLY A 258 3.89 -30.04 17.19
N ILE A 259 3.02 -31.05 17.04
CA ILE A 259 1.62 -31.01 17.46
C ILE A 259 1.62 -31.15 18.98
N SER A 260 1.21 -30.12 19.71
CA SER A 260 0.94 -30.27 21.13
C SER A 260 -0.33 -31.10 21.27
N PRO A 261 -0.33 -32.22 22.03
CA PRO A 261 -1.52 -33.05 22.23
C PRO A 261 -2.66 -32.35 22.98
N GLU A 262 -2.46 -31.13 23.48
CA GLU A 262 -3.37 -30.40 24.36
C GLU A 262 -4.16 -29.29 23.64
N ALA A 263 -4.20 -29.29 22.29
CA ALA A 263 -4.98 -28.34 21.49
C ALA A 263 -6.35 -28.89 21.10
#